data_AF-A0A968U0D6-F1
#
_entry.id   AF-A0A968U0D6-F1
#
_cell.length_a   1.000
_cell.length_b   1.000
_cell.length_c   1.000
_cell.angle_alpha   90.00
_cell.angle_beta   90.00
_cell.angle_gamma   90.00
#
_symmetry.space_group_name_H-M   'P 1'
#
loop_
_entity.id
_entity.type
_entity.pdbx_description
1 polymer ?
#
loop_
_entity_poly.entity_id
_entity_poly.type
_entity_poly.pdbx_seq_one_letter_code
_entity_poly.pdbx_strand_id
1 'polypeptide(L)'
;MRNAVMLLGIFVGFLMVAQAGAQTVEELKQTVERLQAENAQLKTDMESLTVENKRLRVLAGLVEPEDRALAQERKLETQTDASGRITKATSNPMELIITGGSRADHEIHLRYENDQPILEIRGFYSRGIYRDVKSMELKVNDTPMSITVSNYRSKRQDFGTRVNINADDEFLTLNLTREQVAAIGKAGSVSGKLGRMTFRLAQDQIALFRALDARLGQQ
;
A
#
# COMPACT_ATOMS: atom_id res chain seq x y z
N MET A 1 56.43 38.78 -54.24
CA MET A 1 55.95 38.97 -52.86
C MET A 1 54.44 39.21 -52.81
N ARG A 2 53.61 38.22 -53.18
CA ARG A 2 52.13 38.37 -53.14
C ARG A 2 51.37 37.15 -52.60
N ASN A 3 52.04 36.00 -52.42
CA ASN A 3 51.38 34.77 -51.96
C ASN A 3 51.53 34.49 -50.45
N ALA A 4 52.38 35.22 -49.72
CA ALA A 4 52.55 35.03 -48.28
C ALA A 4 51.47 35.73 -47.43
N VAL A 5 50.81 36.77 -47.98
CA VAL A 5 49.82 37.57 -47.24
C VAL A 5 48.43 36.90 -47.24
N MET A 6 48.10 36.12 -48.28
CA MET A 6 46.80 35.43 -48.38
C MET A 6 46.69 34.20 -47.46
N LEU A 7 47.79 33.44 -47.28
CA LEU A 7 47.80 32.27 -46.40
C LEU A 7 47.77 32.64 -44.91
N LEU A 8 48.35 33.80 -44.53
CA LEU A 8 48.28 34.27 -43.14
C LEU A 8 46.86 34.71 -42.74
N GLY A 9 46.12 35.38 -43.63
CA GLY A 9 44.75 35.85 -43.34
C GLY A 9 43.74 34.72 -43.11
N ILE A 10 43.87 33.62 -43.85
CA ILE A 10 42.99 32.44 -43.71
C ILE A 10 43.30 31.68 -42.42
N PHE A 11 44.58 31.53 -42.05
CA PHE A 11 44.97 30.88 -40.79
C PHE A 11 44.54 31.66 -39.55
N VAL A 12 44.63 32.99 -39.56
CA VAL A 12 44.18 33.83 -38.44
C VAL A 12 42.65 33.79 -38.29
N GLY A 13 41.89 33.79 -39.39
CA GLY A 13 40.44 33.65 -39.36
C GLY A 13 39.97 32.30 -38.81
N PHE A 14 40.62 31.20 -39.18
CA PHE A 14 40.31 29.86 -38.67
C PHE A 14 40.66 29.71 -37.17
N LEU A 15 41.77 30.33 -36.73
CA LEU A 15 42.18 30.33 -35.32
C LEU A 15 41.22 31.14 -34.43
N MET A 16 40.71 32.27 -34.93
CA MET A 16 39.73 33.09 -34.21
C MET A 16 38.34 32.44 -34.13
N VAL A 17 37.88 31.77 -35.19
CA VAL A 17 36.61 31.01 -35.15
C VAL A 17 36.71 29.78 -34.23
N ALA A 18 37.87 29.11 -34.20
CA ALA A 18 38.13 28.02 -33.26
C ALA A 18 38.23 28.52 -31.80
N GLN A 19 38.80 29.71 -31.56
CA GLN A 19 38.82 30.33 -30.23
C GLN A 19 37.42 30.78 -29.77
N ALA A 20 36.61 31.38 -30.65
CA ALA A 20 35.24 31.76 -30.33
C ALA A 20 34.33 30.53 -30.10
N GLY A 21 34.54 29.45 -30.85
CA GLY A 21 33.87 28.16 -30.63
C GLY A 21 34.30 27.49 -29.32
N ALA A 22 35.58 27.58 -28.96
CA ALA A 22 36.07 27.05 -27.68
C ALA A 22 35.54 27.85 -26.48
N GLN A 23 35.45 29.18 -26.60
CA GLN A 23 34.88 30.05 -25.56
C GLN A 23 33.39 29.78 -25.34
N THR A 24 32.60 29.63 -26.41
CA THR A 24 31.17 29.30 -26.30
C THR A 24 30.92 27.91 -25.70
N VAL A 25 31.74 26.91 -26.06
CA VAL A 25 31.67 25.57 -25.44
C VAL A 25 32.03 25.60 -23.95
N GLU A 26 32.99 26.43 -23.56
CA GLU A 26 33.37 26.58 -22.15
C GLU A 26 32.29 27.31 -21.33
N GLU A 27 31.68 28.36 -21.88
CA GLU A 27 30.51 29.04 -21.29
C GLU A 27 29.29 28.11 -21.15
N LEU A 28 29.06 27.25 -22.15
CA LEU A 28 28.03 26.21 -22.13
C LEU A 28 28.28 25.18 -21.03
N LYS A 29 29.52 24.71 -20.87
CA LYS A 29 29.90 23.79 -19.79
C LYS A 29 29.68 24.42 -18.41
N GLN A 30 30.14 25.65 -18.21
CA GLN A 30 29.94 26.37 -16.96
C GLN A 30 28.44 26.58 -16.66
N THR A 31 27.62 26.83 -17.69
CA THR A 31 26.17 26.96 -17.52
C THR A 31 25.51 25.64 -17.16
N VAL A 32 25.91 24.53 -17.78
CA VAL A 32 25.39 23.19 -17.46
C VAL A 32 25.77 22.79 -16.04
N GLU A 33 27.02 23.02 -15.63
CA GLU A 33 27.48 22.74 -14.26
C GLU A 33 26.71 23.57 -13.23
N ARG A 34 26.49 24.87 -13.50
CA ARG A 34 25.66 25.73 -12.65
C ARG A 34 24.22 25.23 -12.56
N LEU A 35 23.59 24.87 -13.68
CA LEU A 35 22.21 24.37 -13.69
C LEU A 35 22.07 22.99 -13.01
N GLN A 36 23.10 22.15 -13.07
CA GLN A 36 23.13 20.88 -12.36
C GLN A 36 23.26 21.10 -10.85
N ALA A 37 24.09 22.05 -10.43
CA ALA A 37 24.21 22.44 -9.02
C ALA A 37 22.90 23.05 -8.49
N GLU A 38 22.26 23.94 -9.25
CA GLU A 38 20.96 24.53 -8.90
C GLU A 38 19.86 23.46 -8.80
N ASN A 39 19.81 22.48 -9.71
CA ASN A 39 18.84 21.38 -9.63
C ASN A 39 19.10 20.46 -8.42
N ALA A 40 20.36 20.17 -8.10
CA ALA A 40 20.70 19.37 -6.93
C ALA A 40 20.28 20.09 -5.64
N GLN A 41 20.47 21.42 -5.59
CA GLN A 41 20.05 22.26 -4.47
C GLN A 41 18.53 22.30 -4.35
N LEU A 42 17.81 22.57 -5.44
CA LEU A 42 16.34 22.60 -5.44
C LEU A 42 15.72 21.26 -5.03
N LYS A 43 16.31 20.15 -5.46
CA LYS A 43 15.86 18.82 -5.06
C LYS A 43 16.03 18.60 -3.55
N THR A 44 17.18 19.00 -3.01
CA THR A 44 17.48 18.93 -1.57
C THR A 44 16.52 19.82 -0.77
N ASP A 45 16.24 21.03 -1.26
CA ASP A 45 15.32 21.97 -0.62
C ASP A 45 13.87 21.44 -0.67
N MET A 46 13.45 20.84 -1.78
CA MET A 46 12.14 20.18 -1.89
C MET A 46 12.00 18.98 -0.95
N GLU A 47 13.04 18.16 -0.81
CA GLU A 47 13.04 17.03 0.13
C GLU A 47 12.95 17.53 1.58
N SER A 48 13.71 18.58 1.91
CA SER A 48 13.68 19.24 3.22
C SER A 48 12.30 19.84 3.52
N LEU A 49 11.72 20.59 2.58
CA LEU A 49 10.37 21.15 2.70
C LEU A 49 9.30 20.06 2.79
N THR A 50 9.47 18.93 2.10
CA THR A 50 8.55 17.78 2.20
C THR A 50 8.60 17.14 3.58
N VAL A 51 9.79 16.98 4.15
CA VAL A 51 9.98 16.45 5.51
C VAL A 51 9.41 17.42 6.54
N GLU A 52 9.68 18.71 6.40
CA GLU A 52 9.20 19.74 7.33
C GLU A 52 7.69 19.93 7.23
N ASN A 53 7.10 19.90 6.03
CA ASN A 53 5.66 19.94 5.84
C ASN A 53 4.98 18.71 6.47
N LYS A 54 5.57 17.51 6.32
CA LYS A 54 5.10 16.29 7.03
C LYS A 54 5.19 16.45 8.54
N ARG A 55 6.28 17.01 9.06
CA ARG A 55 6.49 17.25 10.48
C ARG A 55 5.48 18.25 11.05
N LEU A 56 5.27 19.37 10.36
CA LEU A 56 4.30 20.40 10.74
C LEU A 56 2.86 19.88 10.70
N ARG A 57 2.51 19.03 9.73
CA ARG A 57 1.20 18.36 9.68
C ARG A 57 0.98 17.38 10.83
N VAL A 58 2.02 16.68 11.26
CA VAL A 58 1.97 15.81 12.46
C VAL A 58 1.83 16.63 13.75
N LEU A 59 2.57 17.74 13.87
CA LEU A 59 2.52 18.64 15.03
C LEU A 59 1.19 19.40 15.15
N ALA A 60 0.57 19.76 14.02
CA ALA A 60 -0.71 20.46 13.97
C ALA A 60 -1.92 19.53 14.18
N GLY A 61 -1.73 18.20 14.32
CA GLY A 61 -2.83 17.24 14.42
C GLY A 61 -3.66 17.10 13.12
N LEU A 62 -3.23 17.74 12.04
CA LEU A 62 -3.87 17.76 10.72
C LEU A 62 -3.35 16.61 9.85
N VAL A 63 -3.55 15.39 10.33
CA VAL A 63 -3.60 14.24 9.40
C VAL A 63 -4.94 14.35 8.68
N GLU A 64 -4.92 14.79 7.42
CA GLU A 64 -6.13 15.06 6.64
C GLU A 64 -7.13 13.90 6.69
N PRO A 65 -8.36 14.13 7.21
CA PRO A 65 -9.42 13.13 7.21
C PRO A 65 -9.99 12.89 5.80
N GLU A 66 -9.96 13.91 4.94
CA GLU A 66 -10.78 13.95 3.72
C GLU A 66 -10.21 13.07 2.59
N ASP A 67 -8.89 13.03 2.41
CA ASP A 67 -8.25 12.12 1.44
C ASP A 67 -8.24 10.65 1.90
N ARG A 68 -8.29 10.40 3.21
CA ARG A 68 -8.34 9.02 3.75
C ARG A 68 -9.76 8.49 3.78
N ALA A 69 -10.76 9.30 4.10
CA ALA A 69 -12.16 8.91 4.12
C ALA A 69 -12.70 8.67 2.70
N LEU A 70 -12.40 9.55 1.73
CA LEU A 70 -12.85 9.39 0.34
C LEU A 70 -12.15 8.25 -0.42
N ALA A 71 -10.89 7.91 -0.05
CA ALA A 71 -10.23 6.70 -0.54
C ALA A 71 -10.69 5.43 0.18
N GLN A 72 -11.16 5.53 1.44
CA GLN A 72 -11.67 4.40 2.23
C GLN A 72 -13.13 4.06 1.93
N GLU A 73 -13.97 5.04 1.57
CA GLU A 73 -15.35 4.80 1.12
C GLU A 73 -15.40 3.95 -0.16
N ARG A 74 -14.38 4.04 -1.01
CA ARG A 74 -14.24 3.21 -2.21
C ARG A 74 -13.72 1.79 -1.95
N LYS A 75 -13.31 1.47 -0.72
CA LYS A 75 -12.81 0.13 -0.38
C LYS A 75 -13.87 -0.79 0.20
N LEU A 76 -15.02 -0.27 0.60
CA LEU A 76 -16.16 -1.06 1.09
C LEU A 76 -17.40 -0.71 0.27
N GLU A 77 -17.75 -1.56 -0.68
CA GLU A 77 -18.96 -1.44 -1.47
C GLU A 77 -20.16 -1.88 -0.65
N THR A 78 -21.27 -1.15 -0.73
CA THR A 78 -22.47 -1.40 0.09
C THR A 78 -23.72 -1.42 -0.76
N GLN A 79 -24.66 -2.29 -0.38
CA GLN A 79 -26.02 -2.33 -0.91
C GLN A 79 -27.00 -2.10 0.24
N THR A 80 -28.03 -1.30 0.00
CA THR A 80 -29.09 -0.98 0.95
C THR A 80 -30.45 -1.40 0.41
N ASP A 81 -31.39 -1.69 1.30
CA ASP A 81 -32.80 -1.87 0.94
C ASP A 81 -33.53 -0.53 0.78
N ALA A 82 -34.82 -0.58 0.44
CA ALA A 82 -35.65 0.62 0.24
C ALA A 82 -35.81 1.48 1.51
N SER A 83 -35.51 0.94 2.70
CA SER A 83 -35.51 1.68 3.97
C SER A 83 -34.17 2.36 4.26
N GLY A 84 -33.16 2.17 3.40
CA GLY A 84 -31.80 2.65 3.61
C GLY A 84 -30.96 1.72 4.51
N ARG A 85 -31.50 0.60 4.96
CA ARG A 85 -30.77 -0.39 5.77
C ARG A 85 -29.80 -1.17 4.90
N ILE A 86 -28.58 -1.38 5.37
CA ILE A 86 -27.55 -2.13 4.64
C ILE A 86 -27.89 -3.60 4.65
N THR A 87 -28.00 -4.19 3.46
CA THR A 87 -28.24 -5.62 3.25
C THR A 87 -26.96 -6.36 2.90
N LYS A 88 -25.98 -5.66 2.30
CA LYS A 88 -24.69 -6.22 1.93
C LYS A 88 -23.57 -5.18 2.01
N ALA A 89 -22.40 -5.59 2.46
CA ALA A 89 -21.15 -4.83 2.32
C ALA A 89 -20.01 -5.77 1.91
N THR A 90 -19.07 -5.32 1.09
CA THR A 90 -17.97 -6.17 0.60
C THR A 90 -16.74 -5.31 0.34
N SER A 91 -15.57 -5.73 0.82
CA SER A 91 -14.31 -5.06 0.55
C SER A 91 -13.56 -5.68 -0.62
N ASN A 92 -12.61 -4.96 -1.22
CA ASN A 92 -11.62 -5.65 -2.05
C ASN A 92 -10.73 -6.54 -1.16
N PRO A 93 -10.19 -7.66 -1.69
CA PRO A 93 -9.15 -8.42 -1.00
C PRO A 93 -7.92 -7.54 -0.74
N MET A 94 -7.31 -7.68 0.42
CA MET A 94 -6.14 -6.91 0.84
C MET A 94 -5.08 -7.81 1.44
N GLU A 95 -3.83 -7.61 1.03
CA GLU A 95 -2.70 -8.39 1.53
C GLU A 95 -2.52 -8.24 3.06
N LEU A 96 -2.38 -9.36 3.74
CA LEU A 96 -2.17 -9.42 5.19
C LEU A 96 -0.68 -9.25 5.50
N ILE A 97 -0.34 -8.33 6.40
CA ILE A 97 1.04 -8.13 6.81
C ILE A 97 1.47 -9.27 7.74
N ILE A 98 2.22 -10.22 7.19
CA ILE A 98 2.76 -11.36 7.94
C ILE A 98 3.98 -10.92 8.72
N THR A 99 3.99 -11.22 10.02
CA THR A 99 5.10 -10.93 10.93
C THR A 99 5.89 -12.17 11.31
N GLY A 100 5.38 -13.37 10.99
CA GLY A 100 6.08 -14.63 11.27
C GLY A 100 5.28 -15.87 10.90
N GLY A 101 5.97 -17.01 10.88
CA GLY A 101 5.36 -18.34 10.81
C GLY A 101 4.77 -18.79 9.47
N SER A 102 4.74 -17.93 8.45
CA SER A 102 4.33 -18.24 7.09
C SER A 102 5.25 -17.55 6.07
N ARG A 103 5.42 -18.19 4.90
CA ARG A 103 6.03 -17.60 3.69
C ARG A 103 5.05 -17.49 2.51
N ALA A 104 3.83 -17.99 2.69
CA ALA A 104 2.76 -17.85 1.72
C ALA A 104 2.20 -16.42 1.76
N ASP A 105 1.68 -15.96 0.64
CA ASP A 105 0.91 -14.72 0.56
C ASP A 105 -0.48 -14.96 1.14
N HIS A 106 -0.98 -13.96 1.84
CA HIS A 106 -2.28 -14.02 2.49
C HIS A 106 -3.07 -12.77 2.22
N GLU A 107 -4.36 -12.93 2.01
CA GLU A 107 -5.30 -11.84 1.82
C GLU A 107 -6.41 -11.91 2.88
N ILE A 108 -6.93 -10.75 3.24
CA ILE A 108 -8.15 -10.62 4.04
C ILE A 108 -9.23 -9.94 3.21
N HIS A 109 -10.47 -10.30 3.51
CA HIS A 109 -11.64 -9.77 2.84
C HIS A 109 -12.77 -9.63 3.86
N LEU A 110 -13.24 -8.40 4.07
CA LEU A 110 -14.36 -8.11 4.97
C LEU A 110 -15.66 -8.05 4.20
N ARG A 111 -16.68 -8.76 4.68
CA ARG A 111 -18.03 -8.78 4.11
C ARG A 111 -19.08 -8.62 5.19
N TYR A 112 -20.26 -8.19 4.78
CA TYR A 112 -21.49 -8.20 5.56
C TYR A 112 -22.59 -8.75 4.66
N GLU A 113 -23.29 -9.78 5.10
CA GLU A 113 -24.39 -10.40 4.36
C GLU A 113 -25.30 -11.11 5.37
N ASN A 114 -26.62 -11.07 5.15
CA ASN A 114 -27.61 -11.71 6.04
C ASN A 114 -27.48 -11.28 7.52
N ASP A 115 -27.28 -9.98 7.74
CA ASP A 115 -27.06 -9.37 9.06
C ASP A 115 -25.84 -9.88 9.85
N GLN A 116 -24.90 -10.51 9.16
CA GLN A 116 -23.70 -11.11 9.75
C GLN A 116 -22.42 -10.50 9.14
N PRO A 117 -21.55 -9.86 9.95
CA PRO A 117 -20.21 -9.52 9.52
C PRO A 117 -19.35 -10.78 9.40
N ILE A 118 -18.60 -10.88 8.31
CA ILE A 118 -17.80 -12.05 7.93
C ILE A 118 -16.40 -11.58 7.53
N LEU A 119 -15.38 -12.17 8.13
CA LEU A 119 -14.00 -12.03 7.68
C LEU A 119 -13.58 -13.31 6.95
N GLU A 120 -13.18 -13.17 5.69
CA GLU A 120 -12.54 -14.25 4.94
C GLU A 120 -11.03 -13.99 4.90
N ILE A 121 -10.25 -15.06 5.12
CA ILE A 121 -8.79 -15.05 4.97
C ILE A 121 -8.45 -16.09 3.92
N ARG A 122 -7.68 -15.69 2.91
CA ARG A 122 -7.20 -16.56 1.85
C ARG A 122 -5.69 -16.69 1.96
N GLY A 123 -5.17 -17.92 1.96
CA GLY A 123 -3.75 -18.19 1.90
C GLY A 123 -3.40 -18.87 0.58
N PHE A 124 -2.57 -18.22 -0.23
CA PHE A 124 -2.14 -18.74 -1.53
C PHE A 124 -1.00 -19.72 -1.34
N TYR A 125 -1.11 -20.91 -1.93
CA TYR A 125 -0.04 -21.93 -1.83
C TYR A 125 0.38 -22.24 -0.39
N SER A 126 -0.59 -22.23 0.52
CA SER A 126 -0.36 -22.17 1.96
C SER A 126 -0.01 -23.53 2.59
N ARG A 127 -0.11 -24.61 1.82
CA ARG A 127 0.36 -25.98 2.17
C ARG A 127 -0.23 -26.53 3.47
N GLY A 128 -1.49 -26.23 3.76
CA GLY A 128 -2.17 -26.78 4.94
C GLY A 128 -2.00 -25.94 6.20
N ILE A 129 -1.67 -24.65 6.10
CA ILE A 129 -1.46 -23.78 7.26
C ILE A 129 -2.75 -23.57 8.06
N TYR A 130 -3.90 -23.71 7.42
CA TYR A 130 -5.22 -23.44 8.01
C TYR A 130 -6.02 -24.69 8.38
N ARG A 131 -5.58 -25.89 7.97
CA ARG A 131 -6.29 -27.16 8.13
C ARG A 131 -6.83 -27.42 9.54
N ASP A 132 -6.02 -27.16 10.56
CA ASP A 132 -6.36 -27.47 11.96
C ASP A 132 -6.73 -26.24 12.79
N VAL A 133 -6.88 -25.08 12.15
CA VAL A 133 -7.13 -23.81 12.85
C VAL A 133 -8.61 -23.73 13.24
N LYS A 134 -8.87 -23.59 14.55
CA LYS A 134 -10.22 -23.48 15.11
C LYS A 134 -10.62 -22.05 15.47
N SER A 135 -9.65 -21.20 15.77
CA SER A 135 -9.87 -19.81 16.12
C SER A 135 -8.70 -18.94 15.64
N MET A 136 -8.99 -17.67 15.46
CA MET A 136 -8.03 -16.60 15.30
C MET A 136 -7.88 -15.89 16.64
N GLU A 137 -6.64 -15.73 17.08
CA GLU A 137 -6.30 -14.97 18.28
C GLU A 137 -5.86 -13.58 17.86
N LEU A 138 -6.51 -12.55 18.38
CA LEU A 138 -6.17 -11.16 18.16
C LEU A 138 -5.73 -10.50 19.46
N LYS A 139 -4.85 -9.50 19.35
CA LYS A 139 -4.60 -8.46 20.34
C LYS A 139 -5.04 -7.13 19.74
N VAL A 140 -6.07 -6.53 20.33
CA VAL A 140 -6.67 -5.27 19.91
C VAL A 140 -6.33 -4.24 20.97
N ASN A 141 -5.42 -3.29 20.69
CA ASN A 141 -4.84 -2.40 21.70
C ASN A 141 -4.41 -3.17 22.97
N ASP A 142 -3.63 -4.24 22.79
CA ASP A 142 -3.17 -5.17 23.84
C ASP A 142 -4.25 -5.98 24.58
N THR A 143 -5.53 -5.79 24.24
CA THR A 143 -6.62 -6.61 24.78
C THR A 143 -6.80 -7.88 23.95
N PRO A 144 -6.75 -9.08 24.57
CA PRO A 144 -6.93 -10.33 23.85
C PRO A 144 -8.38 -10.49 23.38
N MET A 145 -8.54 -10.96 22.16
CA MET A 145 -9.83 -11.28 21.54
C MET A 145 -9.69 -12.58 20.75
N SER A 146 -10.64 -13.49 20.87
CA SER A 146 -10.67 -14.72 20.07
C SER A 146 -11.88 -14.72 19.15
N ILE A 147 -11.67 -15.10 17.90
CA ILE A 147 -12.71 -15.21 16.88
C ILE A 147 -12.73 -16.64 16.36
N THR A 148 -13.89 -17.28 16.43
CA THR A 148 -14.06 -18.68 16.00
C THR A 148 -14.06 -18.77 14.48
N VAL A 149 -13.35 -19.77 13.95
CA VAL A 149 -13.43 -20.15 12.54
C VAL A 149 -14.75 -20.87 12.32
N SER A 150 -15.60 -20.33 11.45
CA SER A 150 -16.89 -20.93 11.10
C SER A 150 -16.77 -21.96 9.98
N ASN A 151 -15.81 -21.77 9.06
CA ASN A 151 -15.60 -22.68 7.95
C ASN A 151 -14.15 -22.70 7.46
N TYR A 152 -13.72 -23.85 6.95
CA TYR A 152 -12.45 -24.05 6.26
C TYR A 152 -12.70 -24.75 4.93
N ARG A 153 -12.08 -24.25 3.86
CA ARG A 153 -12.08 -24.91 2.55
C ARG A 153 -10.71 -24.80 1.90
N SER A 154 -10.34 -25.80 1.13
CA SER A 154 -9.15 -25.81 0.29
C SER A 154 -9.54 -25.98 -1.18
N LYS A 155 -8.90 -25.23 -2.07
CA LYS A 155 -9.05 -25.37 -3.51
C LYS A 155 -7.69 -25.68 -4.12
N ARG A 156 -7.59 -26.85 -4.74
CA ARG A 156 -6.41 -27.22 -5.52
C ARG A 156 -6.27 -26.28 -6.71
N GLN A 157 -5.09 -25.72 -6.89
CA GLN A 157 -4.75 -25.00 -8.11
C GLN A 157 -4.18 -25.97 -9.13
N ASP A 158 -4.78 -26.02 -10.34
CA ASP A 158 -4.26 -26.82 -11.44
C ASP A 158 -3.26 -25.99 -12.24
N PHE A 159 -1.97 -26.21 -11.96
CA PHE A 159 -0.89 -25.79 -12.85
C PHE A 159 -0.66 -26.93 -13.83
N GLY A 160 -0.97 -26.72 -15.11
CA GLY A 160 -0.90 -27.75 -16.15
C GLY A 160 0.34 -28.66 -16.09
N THR A 161 0.16 -29.85 -16.66
CA THR A 161 0.91 -31.13 -16.72
C THR A 161 2.40 -31.29 -16.34
N ARG A 162 3.13 -30.32 -15.79
CA ARG A 162 4.59 -30.45 -15.57
C ARG A 162 5.10 -30.12 -14.18
N VAL A 163 4.24 -29.76 -13.21
CA VAL A 163 4.73 -29.41 -11.88
C VAL A 163 3.86 -30.04 -10.78
N ASN A 164 4.41 -31.05 -10.11
CA ASN A 164 3.85 -31.69 -8.91
C ASN A 164 4.01 -30.78 -7.67
N ILE A 165 3.62 -29.51 -7.76
CA ILE A 165 3.47 -28.68 -6.56
C ILE A 165 2.05 -28.91 -6.06
N ASN A 166 1.93 -29.57 -4.90
CA ASN A 166 0.70 -29.53 -4.11
C ASN A 166 0.53 -28.10 -3.58
N ALA A 167 -0.09 -27.28 -4.41
CA ALA A 167 -0.35 -25.87 -4.19
C ALA A 167 -1.86 -25.72 -4.04
N ASP A 168 -2.34 -25.84 -2.81
CA ASP A 168 -3.74 -25.56 -2.49
C ASP A 168 -3.84 -24.12 -2.00
N ASP A 169 -4.83 -23.39 -2.53
CA ASP A 169 -5.31 -22.17 -1.91
C ASP A 169 -6.24 -22.57 -0.76
N GLU A 170 -6.00 -22.00 0.42
CA GLU A 170 -6.81 -22.26 1.60
C GLU A 170 -7.64 -21.03 1.93
N PHE A 171 -8.88 -21.23 2.35
CA PHE A 171 -9.79 -20.17 2.72
C PHE A 171 -10.38 -20.47 4.10
N LEU A 172 -10.29 -19.50 4.98
CA LEU A 172 -10.93 -19.49 6.29
C LEU A 172 -12.04 -18.46 6.30
N THR A 173 -13.18 -18.84 6.85
CA THR A 173 -14.29 -17.92 7.12
C THR A 173 -14.45 -17.79 8.62
N LEU A 174 -14.54 -16.55 9.09
CA LEU A 174 -14.76 -16.21 10.48
C LEU A 174 -15.99 -15.31 10.59
N ASN A 175 -16.92 -15.69 11.46
CA ASN A 175 -18.10 -14.88 11.74
C ASN A 175 -17.74 -13.93 12.89
N LEU A 176 -17.93 -12.64 12.68
CA LEU A 176 -17.62 -11.61 13.67
C LEU A 176 -18.92 -11.09 14.30
N THR A 177 -18.89 -10.80 15.60
CA THR A 177 -19.98 -10.05 16.21
C THR A 177 -19.87 -8.55 15.88
N ARG A 178 -20.97 -7.79 16.02
CA ARG A 178 -20.93 -6.33 15.83
C ARG A 178 -19.94 -5.67 16.81
N GLU A 179 -19.87 -6.16 18.05
CA GLU A 179 -18.92 -5.68 19.06
C GLU A 179 -17.47 -5.91 18.65
N GLN A 180 -17.16 -7.04 18.03
CA GLN A 180 -15.82 -7.34 17.52
C GLN A 180 -15.45 -6.41 16.37
N VAL A 181 -16.37 -6.15 15.43
CA VAL A 181 -16.16 -5.20 14.33
C VAL A 181 -15.89 -3.80 14.89
N ALA A 182 -16.70 -3.34 15.84
CA ALA A 182 -16.54 -2.03 16.49
C ALA A 182 -15.20 -1.92 17.24
N ALA A 183 -14.83 -2.95 17.99
CA ALA A 183 -13.57 -2.99 18.73
C ALA A 183 -12.35 -2.93 17.80
N ILE A 184 -12.36 -3.70 16.70
CA ILE A 184 -11.29 -3.67 15.69
C ILE A 184 -11.25 -2.30 15.00
N GLY A 185 -12.39 -1.74 14.60
CA GLY A 185 -12.45 -0.44 13.88
C GLY A 185 -11.98 0.77 14.70
N LYS A 186 -12.07 0.69 16.04
CA LYS A 186 -11.61 1.71 16.99
C LYS A 186 -10.17 1.49 17.46
N ALA A 187 -9.54 0.39 17.06
CA ALA A 187 -8.19 0.06 17.49
C ALA A 187 -7.14 0.98 16.86
N GLY A 188 -6.11 1.34 17.63
CA GLY A 188 -4.89 1.95 17.10
C GLY A 188 -3.94 0.91 16.52
N SER A 189 -3.95 -0.31 17.08
CA SER A 189 -3.20 -1.45 16.58
C SER A 189 -3.97 -2.76 16.73
N VAL A 190 -3.82 -3.64 15.73
CA VAL A 190 -4.34 -5.01 15.78
C VAL A 190 -3.25 -5.95 15.29
N SER A 191 -2.90 -6.91 16.13
CA SER A 191 -2.03 -8.03 15.76
C SER A 191 -2.71 -9.34 16.07
N GLY A 192 -2.25 -10.43 15.47
CA GLY A 192 -2.89 -11.70 15.69
C GLY A 192 -2.05 -12.89 15.33
N LYS A 193 -2.61 -14.05 15.66
CA LYS A 193 -2.09 -15.37 15.37
C LYS A 193 -3.20 -16.22 14.76
N LEU A 194 -2.86 -16.95 13.72
CA LEU A 194 -3.74 -17.86 13.01
C LEU A 194 -2.96 -19.13 12.69
N GLY A 195 -3.21 -20.18 13.46
CA GLY A 195 -2.38 -21.39 13.44
C GLY A 195 -0.93 -21.07 13.80
N ARG A 196 -0.01 -21.33 12.86
CA ARG A 196 1.42 -21.04 13.02
C ARG A 196 1.79 -19.62 12.58
N MET A 197 0.92 -18.92 11.88
CA MET A 197 1.16 -17.59 11.32
C MET A 197 0.90 -16.50 12.36
N THR A 198 1.77 -15.50 12.42
CA THR A 198 1.51 -14.24 13.12
C THR A 198 1.42 -13.10 12.12
N PHE A 199 0.57 -12.12 12.39
CA PHE A 199 0.29 -11.03 11.48
C PHE A 199 -0.07 -9.73 12.21
N ARG A 200 -0.14 -8.65 11.45
CA ARG A 200 -0.65 -7.35 11.88
C ARG A 200 -1.66 -6.84 10.84
N LEU A 201 -2.71 -6.17 11.30
CA LEU A 201 -3.59 -5.44 10.39
C LEU A 201 -2.96 -4.08 10.05
N ALA A 202 -2.96 -3.75 8.76
CA ALA A 202 -2.62 -2.43 8.26
C ALA A 202 -3.71 -1.41 8.67
N GLN A 203 -3.35 -0.12 8.68
CA GLN A 203 -4.28 0.94 9.09
C GLN A 203 -5.48 1.07 8.16
N ASP A 204 -5.29 0.78 6.88
CA ASP A 204 -6.36 0.76 5.90
C ASP A 204 -7.27 -0.48 6.04
N GLN A 205 -6.74 -1.61 6.48
CA GLN A 205 -7.54 -2.77 6.87
C GLN A 205 -8.39 -2.47 8.11
N ILE A 206 -7.81 -1.86 9.15
CA ILE A 206 -8.54 -1.42 10.36
C ILE A 206 -9.65 -0.43 9.98
N ALA A 207 -9.39 0.46 9.03
CA ALA A 207 -10.38 1.41 8.56
C ALA A 207 -11.59 0.75 7.88
N LEU A 208 -11.46 -0.43 7.26
CA LEU A 208 -12.62 -1.17 6.73
C LEU A 208 -13.59 -1.56 7.84
N PHE A 209 -13.09 -2.03 8.98
CA PHE A 209 -13.91 -2.38 10.14
C PHE A 209 -14.60 -1.14 10.70
N ARG A 210 -13.89 -0.01 10.77
CA ARG A 210 -14.48 1.28 11.18
C ARG A 210 -15.59 1.73 10.23
N ALA A 211 -15.36 1.60 8.94
CA ALA A 211 -16.31 2.00 7.91
C ALA A 211 -17.54 1.08 7.87
N LEU A 212 -17.40 -0.19 8.26
CA LEU A 212 -18.52 -1.09 8.45
C LEU A 212 -19.29 -0.77 9.75
N ASP A 213 -18.59 -0.57 10.88
CA ASP A 213 -19.20 -0.21 12.17
C ASP A 213 -20.05 1.06 12.07
N ALA A 214 -19.49 2.14 11.52
CA ALA A 214 -20.18 3.42 11.36
C ALA A 214 -21.49 3.27 10.55
N ARG A 215 -21.44 2.43 9.52
CA ARG A 215 -22.56 2.15 8.63
C ARG A 215 -23.64 1.28 9.27
N LEU A 216 -23.25 0.30 10.10
CA LEU A 216 -24.18 -0.53 10.86
C LEU A 216 -24.85 0.24 12.02
N GLY A 217 -24.19 1.28 12.54
CA GLY A 217 -24.72 2.16 13.59
C GLY A 217 -25.66 3.26 13.11
N GLN A 218 -25.78 3.46 11.80
CA GLN A 218 -26.72 4.43 11.18
C GLN A 218 -28.10 3.81 10.87
N GLN A 219 -28.31 2.53 11.19
CA GLN A 219 -29.55 1.79 10.97
C GLN A 219 -30.57 1.98 12.10
#